data_AF-A0AAV0DZS8-F1
#
_entry.id   AF-A0AAV0DZS8-F1
#
_cell.length_a   1.000
_cell.length_b   1.000
_cell.length_c   1.000
_cell.angle_alpha   90.00
_cell.angle_beta   90.00
_cell.angle_gamma   90.00
#
_symmetry.space_group_name_H-M   'P 1'
#
loop_
_entity.id
_entity.type
_entity.pdbx_description
1 polymer ?
#
loop_
_entity_poly.entity_id
_entity_poly.type
_entity_poly.pdbx_seq_one_letter_code
_entity_poly.pdbx_strand_id
1 'polypeptide(L)'
;MVVASGGNPFAKEMSIRKRIGNIYNKREEDFPSLRDYNDYLEEVENMVCDLIEGIDVPAIEAKISQYQKENAEQIMISQARKAEELAAALSKGPSRHDGDTAATQSSQAGPSTVPHGQYAPAIAIGQPRPTQPVPIAA
;
A
#
# COMPACT_ATOMS: atom_id res chain seq x y z
N MET A 1 -3.59 -28.09 -32.93
CA MET A 1 -2.89 -26.94 -32.31
C MET A 1 -3.92 -26.13 -31.55
N VAL A 2 -3.87 -26.13 -30.22
CA VAL A 2 -4.49 -25.08 -29.40
C VAL A 2 -3.38 -24.61 -28.48
N VAL A 3 -2.71 -23.54 -28.88
CA VAL A 3 -1.86 -22.78 -27.97
C VAL A 3 -2.83 -22.08 -27.04
N ALA A 4 -3.08 -22.68 -25.88
CA ALA A 4 -3.67 -21.94 -24.79
C ALA A 4 -2.66 -20.84 -24.46
N SER A 5 -2.96 -19.61 -24.88
CA SER A 5 -2.29 -18.41 -24.37
C SER A 5 -2.64 -18.31 -22.89
N GLY A 6 -1.91 -19.06 -22.06
CA GLY A 6 -1.91 -18.90 -20.62
C GLY A 6 -1.30 -17.54 -20.33
N GLY A 7 -2.15 -16.49 -20.33
CA GLY A 7 -1.74 -15.16 -19.94
C GLY A 7 -1.15 -15.22 -18.54
N ASN A 8 -0.09 -14.43 -18.31
CA ASN A 8 0.55 -14.34 -17.00
C ASN A 8 -0.51 -13.98 -15.93
N PRO A 9 -0.82 -14.87 -14.95
CA PRO A 9 -1.89 -14.65 -13.99
C PRO A 9 -1.67 -13.38 -13.16
N PHE A 10 -0.40 -13.08 -12.86
CA PHE A 10 0.00 -11.85 -12.21
C PHE A 10 -0.32 -10.59 -13.05
N ALA A 11 -0.12 -10.66 -14.37
CA ALA A 11 -0.45 -9.54 -15.24
C ALA A 11 -1.97 -9.32 -15.31
N LYS A 12 -2.77 -10.40 -15.31
CA LYS A 12 -4.23 -10.32 -15.23
C LYS A 12 -4.67 -9.64 -13.93
N GLU A 13 -4.20 -10.11 -12.79
CA GLU A 13 -4.49 -9.52 -11.48
C GLU A 13 -4.12 -8.03 -11.45
N MET A 14 -2.90 -7.69 -11.88
CA MET A 14 -2.44 -6.30 -11.87
C MET A 14 -3.29 -5.40 -12.78
N SER A 15 -3.74 -5.92 -13.93
CA SER A 15 -4.63 -5.19 -14.82
C SER A 15 -6.00 -4.90 -14.19
N ILE A 16 -6.55 -5.88 -13.44
CA ILE A 16 -7.83 -5.75 -12.74
C ILE A 16 -7.68 -4.75 -11.60
N ARG A 17 -6.70 -4.94 -10.69
CA ARG A 17 -6.45 -4.03 -9.56
C ARG A 17 -6.26 -2.59 -10.04
N LYS A 18 -5.47 -2.37 -11.10
CA LYS A 18 -5.27 -1.05 -11.70
C LYS A 18 -6.56 -0.46 -12.25
N ARG A 19 -7.36 -1.25 -12.97
CA ARG A 19 -8.63 -0.79 -13.53
C ARG A 19 -9.63 -0.41 -12.43
N ILE A 20 -9.83 -1.29 -11.46
CA ILE A 20 -10.79 -1.08 -10.37
C ILE A 20 -10.34 0.10 -9.49
N GLY A 21 -9.06 0.20 -9.12
CA GLY A 21 -8.54 1.32 -8.34
C GLY A 21 -8.62 2.69 -9.04
N ASN A 22 -8.73 2.72 -10.37
CA ASN A 22 -8.97 3.97 -11.11
C ASN A 22 -10.44 4.41 -11.10
N ILE A 23 -11.37 3.48 -10.86
CA ILE A 23 -12.81 3.71 -10.80
C ILE A 23 -13.24 3.94 -9.35
N TYR A 24 -12.83 3.04 -8.45
CA TYR A 24 -13.11 3.08 -7.02
C TYR A 24 -12.04 3.88 -6.29
N ASN A 25 -11.94 5.17 -6.60
CA ASN A 25 -10.85 6.05 -6.16
C ASN A 25 -11.24 7.04 -5.04
N LYS A 26 -12.28 6.73 -4.25
CA LYS A 26 -12.60 7.49 -3.04
C LYS A 26 -11.51 7.31 -1.98
N ARG A 27 -11.22 8.37 -1.23
CA ARG A 27 -10.25 8.41 -0.12
C ARG A 27 -10.99 8.52 1.21
N GLU A 28 -10.29 8.30 2.32
CA GLU A 28 -10.87 8.40 3.67
C GLU A 28 -11.64 9.70 3.91
N GLU A 29 -11.14 10.83 3.40
CA GLU A 29 -11.76 12.15 3.49
C GLU A 29 -13.11 12.29 2.76
N ASP A 30 -13.44 11.35 1.86
CA ASP A 30 -14.72 11.29 1.15
C ASP A 30 -15.82 10.56 1.98
N PHE A 31 -15.49 10.06 3.18
CA PHE A 31 -16.39 9.30 4.05
C PHE A 31 -16.61 10.00 5.39
N PRO A 32 -17.79 9.81 6.02
CA PRO A 32 -18.10 10.45 7.30
C PRO A 32 -17.39 9.76 8.48
N SER A 33 -16.94 8.52 8.32
CA SER A 33 -16.18 7.80 9.34
C SER A 33 -15.14 6.86 8.73
N LEU A 34 -14.11 6.54 9.52
CA LEU A 34 -13.12 5.52 9.19
C LEU A 34 -13.75 4.14 9.01
N ARG A 35 -14.88 3.86 9.69
CA ARG A 35 -15.59 2.59 9.53
C ARG A 35 -16.16 2.46 8.12
N ASP A 36 -16.85 3.49 7.63
CA ASP A 36 -17.44 3.49 6.29
C ASP A 36 -16.37 3.39 5.20
N TYR A 37 -15.22 4.03 5.40
CA TYR A 37 -14.09 3.89 4.48
C TYR A 37 -13.54 2.46 4.44
N ASN A 38 -13.39 1.80 5.61
CA ASN A 38 -12.91 0.42 5.66
C ASN A 38 -13.92 -0.56 5.06
N ASP A 39 -15.22 -0.38 5.33
CA ASP A 39 -16.28 -1.20 4.74
C ASP A 39 -16.28 -1.04 3.21
N TYR A 40 -16.07 0.17 2.69
CA TYR A 40 -15.88 0.43 1.27
C TYR A 40 -14.64 -0.28 0.70
N LEU A 41 -13.50 -0.25 1.39
CA LEU A 41 -12.28 -0.95 0.94
C LEU A 41 -12.48 -2.48 0.89
N GLU A 42 -13.20 -3.04 1.86
CA GLU A 42 -13.54 -4.46 1.89
C GLU A 42 -14.45 -4.84 0.72
N GLU A 43 -15.48 -4.04 0.41
CA GLU A 43 -16.33 -4.25 -0.76
C GLU A 43 -15.55 -4.21 -2.08
N VAL A 44 -14.59 -3.28 -2.20
CA VAL A 44 -13.73 -3.16 -3.38
C VAL A 44 -12.80 -4.37 -3.51
N GLU A 45 -12.17 -4.84 -2.43
CA GLU A 45 -11.29 -6.01 -2.50
C GLU A 45 -12.07 -7.29 -2.79
N ASN A 46 -13.25 -7.48 -2.21
CA ASN A 46 -14.12 -8.63 -2.53
C ASN A 46 -14.43 -8.67 -4.03
N MET A 47 -14.82 -7.52 -4.60
CA MET A 47 -15.09 -7.41 -6.04
C MET A 47 -13.85 -7.70 -6.90
N VAL A 48 -12.67 -7.25 -6.48
CA VAL A 48 -11.40 -7.54 -7.16
C VAL A 48 -11.07 -9.03 -7.11
N CYS A 49 -11.23 -9.68 -5.95
CA CYS A 49 -11.02 -11.11 -5.78
C CYS A 49 -11.95 -11.91 -6.70
N ASP A 50 -13.25 -11.59 -6.70
CA ASP A 50 -14.23 -12.25 -7.57
C ASP A 50 -13.87 -12.11 -9.06
N LEU A 51 -13.42 -10.92 -9.50
CA LEU A 51 -12.96 -10.71 -10.89
C LEU A 51 -11.69 -11.48 -11.25
N ILE A 52 -10.76 -11.63 -10.30
CA ILE A 52 -9.53 -12.41 -10.51
C ILE A 52 -9.89 -13.89 -10.67
N GLU A 53 -10.75 -14.40 -9.80
CA GLU A 53 -11.23 -15.78 -9.77
C GLU A 53 -12.24 -16.09 -10.89
N GLY A 54 -12.85 -15.06 -11.48
CA GLY A 54 -13.83 -15.20 -12.55
C GLY A 54 -15.23 -15.54 -12.05
N ILE A 55 -15.54 -15.18 -10.80
CA ILE A 55 -16.83 -15.38 -10.15
C ILE A 55 -17.74 -14.20 -10.51
N ASP A 56 -18.96 -14.50 -10.95
CA ASP A 56 -20.04 -13.54 -11.23
C ASP A 56 -19.63 -12.29 -12.04
N VAL A 57 -18.65 -12.46 -12.95
CA VAL A 57 -18.07 -11.36 -13.74
C VAL A 57 -19.13 -10.49 -14.41
N PRO A 58 -20.20 -11.02 -15.05
CA PRO A 58 -21.20 -10.19 -15.71
C PRO A 58 -21.94 -9.25 -14.75
N ALA A 59 -22.29 -9.70 -13.55
CA ALA A 59 -23.01 -8.87 -12.58
C ALA A 59 -22.08 -7.81 -11.99
N ILE A 60 -20.83 -8.17 -11.69
CA ILE A 60 -19.83 -7.24 -11.18
C ILE A 60 -19.53 -6.16 -12.23
N GLU A 61 -19.36 -6.53 -13.50
CA GLU A 61 -19.14 -5.58 -14.59
C GLU A 61 -20.33 -4.61 -14.76
N ALA A 62 -21.57 -5.10 -14.59
CA ALA A 62 -22.75 -4.24 -14.57
C ALA A 62 -22.73 -3.25 -13.39
N LYS A 63 -22.36 -3.71 -12.18
CA LYS A 63 -22.18 -2.84 -10.99
C LYS A 63 -21.11 -1.78 -11.23
N ILE A 64 -19.96 -2.16 -11.81
CA ILE A 64 -18.87 -1.23 -12.15
C ILE A 64 -19.34 -0.19 -13.17
N SER A 65 -20.04 -0.59 -14.22
CA SER A 65 -20.56 0.31 -15.25
C SER A 65 -21.54 1.33 -14.67
N GLN A 66 -22.46 0.88 -13.83
CA GLN A 66 -23.40 1.76 -13.14
C GLN A 66 -22.68 2.75 -12.22
N TYR A 67 -21.74 2.25 -11.39
CA TYR A 67 -20.96 3.09 -10.50
C TYR A 67 -20.17 4.16 -11.26
N GLN A 68 -19.53 3.79 -12.38
CA GLN A 68 -18.77 4.71 -13.22
C GLN A 68 -19.66 5.82 -13.79
N LYS A 69 -20.88 5.49 -14.22
CA LYS A 69 -21.84 6.46 -14.73
C LYS A 69 -22.29 7.44 -13.64
N GLU A 70 -22.59 6.94 -12.44
CA GLU A 70 -23.08 7.74 -11.32
C GLU A 70 -21.99 8.60 -10.67
N ASN A 71 -20.74 8.14 -10.68
CA ASN A 71 -19.62 8.78 -9.98
C ASN A 71 -18.61 9.42 -10.94
N ALA A 72 -18.95 9.62 -12.22
CA ALA A 72 -18.01 10.11 -13.25
C ALA A 72 -17.29 11.41 -12.84
N GLU A 73 -18.02 12.37 -12.26
CA GLU A 73 -17.44 13.62 -11.78
C GLU A 73 -16.49 13.41 -10.59
N GLN A 74 -16.90 12.62 -9.60
CA GLN A 74 -16.06 12.30 -8.43
C GLN A 74 -14.77 11.59 -8.85
N ILE A 75 -14.88 10.65 -9.81
CA ILE A 75 -13.73 9.93 -10.36
C ILE A 75 -12.75 10.90 -11.01
N MET A 76 -13.25 11.81 -11.85
CA MET A 76 -12.43 12.81 -12.55
C MET A 76 -11.71 13.73 -11.57
N ILE A 77 -12.41 14.23 -10.55
CA ILE A 77 -11.85 15.11 -9.51
C ILE A 77 -10.75 14.38 -8.72
N SER A 78 -11.01 13.15 -8.28
CA SER A 78 -10.02 12.36 -7.53
C SER A 78 -8.79 12.03 -8.39
N GLN A 79 -8.96 11.75 -9.69
CA GLN A 79 -7.83 11.57 -10.61
C GLN A 79 -7.01 12.85 -10.79
N ALA A 80 -7.65 14.01 -10.92
CA ALA A 80 -6.97 15.30 -11.01
C ALA A 80 -6.16 15.61 -9.74
N ARG A 81 -6.77 15.43 -8.55
CA ARG A 81 -6.11 15.57 -7.25
C ARG A 81 -4.86 14.69 -7.16
N LYS A 82 -4.99 13.41 -7.53
CA LYS A 82 -3.86 12.47 -7.53
C LYS A 82 -2.75 12.89 -8.48
N ALA A 83 -3.08 13.42 -9.65
CA ALA A 83 -2.09 13.89 -10.62
C ALA A 83 -1.34 15.14 -10.12
N GLU A 84 -2.03 16.08 -9.48
CA GLU A 84 -1.44 17.26 -8.87
C GLU A 84 -0.50 16.89 -7.71
N GLU A 85 -0.93 16.01 -6.82
CA GLU A 85 -0.11 15.52 -5.70
C GLU A 85 1.16 14.80 -6.19
N LEU A 86 1.03 13.96 -7.22
CA LEU A 86 2.16 13.29 -7.86
C LEU A 86 3.14 14.32 -8.46
N ALA A 87 2.65 15.31 -9.21
CA ALA A 87 3.48 16.35 -9.79
C ALA A 87 4.21 17.17 -8.71
N ALA A 88 3.52 17.52 -7.63
CA ALA A 88 4.10 18.23 -6.50
C ALA A 88 5.20 17.40 -5.81
N ALA A 89 4.97 16.09 -5.61
CA ALA A 89 5.95 15.18 -5.04
C ALA A 89 7.21 15.03 -5.91
N LEU A 90 7.06 15.01 -7.25
CA LEU A 90 8.22 14.96 -8.16
C LEU A 90 8.99 16.29 -8.20
N SER A 91 8.31 17.44 -8.04
CA SER A 91 8.97 18.76 -8.00
C SER A 91 9.76 19.00 -6.72
N LYS A 92 9.31 18.43 -5.59
CA LYS A 92 10.04 18.42 -4.33
C LYS A 92 11.14 17.36 -4.46
N GLY A 93 12.29 17.75 -5.02
CA GLY A 93 13.48 16.91 -5.07
C GLY A 93 13.82 16.33 -3.68
N PRO A 94 14.65 15.27 -3.59
CA PRO A 94 14.92 14.57 -2.35
C PRO A 94 15.30 15.56 -1.25
N SER A 95 14.43 15.71 -0.25
CA SER A 95 14.64 16.59 0.88
C SER A 95 15.96 16.23 1.55
N ARG A 96 17.01 17.01 1.26
CA ARG A 96 18.19 17.03 2.13
C ARG A 96 17.74 17.64 3.43
N HIS A 97 17.55 16.79 4.43
CA HIS A 97 17.53 17.21 5.82
C HIS A 97 18.97 17.62 6.15
N ASP A 98 19.39 18.82 5.73
CA ASP A 98 20.65 19.42 6.16
C ASP A 98 20.45 19.86 7.62
N GLY A 99 20.61 18.89 8.52
CA GLY A 99 20.76 19.15 9.94
C GLY A 99 22.11 19.82 10.18
N ASP A 100 22.13 21.15 10.08
CA ASP A 100 23.18 21.98 10.65
C ASP A 100 23.08 21.90 12.19
N THR A 101 23.77 20.93 12.79
CA THR A 101 24.13 20.99 14.21
C THR A 101 25.65 21.01 14.29
N ALA A 102 26.21 22.19 14.04
CA ALA A 102 27.60 22.48 14.33
C ALA A 102 27.78 22.92 15.80
N ALA A 103 28.51 22.07 16.53
CA ALA A 103 29.52 22.39 17.54
C ALA A 103 29.14 22.78 19.00
N THR A 104 29.87 22.09 19.91
CA THR A 104 30.50 22.62 21.14
C THR A 104 29.61 22.63 22.41
N GLN A 105 29.97 22.11 23.60
CA GLN A 105 31.21 21.63 24.21
C GLN A 105 30.91 20.67 25.40
N SER A 106 31.85 19.75 25.66
CA SER A 106 32.26 19.12 26.92
C SER A 106 31.41 19.25 28.19
N SER A 107 31.10 18.12 28.86
CA SER A 107 31.81 17.66 30.08
C SER A 107 31.07 16.51 30.81
N GLN A 108 31.88 15.58 31.32
CA GLN A 108 31.69 14.79 32.54
C GLN A 108 30.94 13.45 32.48
N ALA A 109 31.54 12.49 33.20
CA ALA A 109 31.40 11.05 33.11
C ALA A 109 30.28 10.45 33.99
N GLY A 110 29.84 9.22 33.65
CA GLY A 110 29.09 8.33 34.53
C GLY A 110 28.51 7.11 33.77
N PRO A 111 28.81 5.86 34.13
CA PRO A 111 28.50 4.68 33.31
C PRO A 111 27.16 4.06 33.71
N SER A 112 26.32 3.68 32.73
CA SER A 112 25.40 2.52 32.83
C SER A 112 24.59 2.32 31.56
N THR A 113 24.36 1.03 31.28
CA THR A 113 23.27 0.43 30.52
C THR A 113 23.25 0.52 28.98
N VAL A 114 23.64 -0.62 28.40
CA VAL A 114 23.08 -1.27 27.19
C VAL A 114 23.41 -0.63 25.83
N PRO A 115 24.23 -1.28 24.98
CA PRO A 115 24.34 -0.89 23.57
C PRO A 115 23.06 -1.30 22.83
N HIS A 116 22.20 -0.33 22.52
CA HIS A 116 21.11 -0.49 21.57
C HIS A 116 21.73 -0.66 20.17
N GLY A 117 21.75 -1.90 19.70
CA GLY A 117 22.32 -2.29 18.42
C GLY A 117 21.70 -1.51 17.26
N GLN A 118 22.57 -0.87 16.50
CA GLN A 118 22.27 -0.29 15.20
C GLN A 118 21.88 -1.42 14.25
N TYR A 119 20.67 -1.39 13.69
CA TYR A 119 20.26 -2.31 12.64
C TYR A 119 21.08 -2.01 11.38
N ALA A 120 22.05 -2.88 11.07
CA ALA A 120 22.69 -2.94 9.78
C ALA A 120 21.80 -3.72 8.78
N PRO A 121 21.70 -3.31 7.51
CA PRO A 121 20.94 -4.05 6.51
C PRO A 121 21.65 -5.36 6.18
N ALA A 122 21.00 -6.50 6.48
CA ALA A 122 21.57 -7.82 6.22
C ALA A 122 21.46 -8.18 4.73
N ILE A 123 22.58 -8.10 4.03
CA ILE A 123 22.78 -8.72 2.72
C ILE A 123 23.15 -10.18 2.96
N ALA A 124 22.24 -11.07 2.56
CA ALA A 124 22.39 -12.47 2.13
C ALA A 124 23.41 -13.45 2.78
N ILE A 125 22.92 -14.70 2.94
CA ILE A 125 23.64 -16.00 3.01
C ILE A 125 23.90 -16.55 4.44
N GLY A 126 22.97 -17.42 4.88
CA GLY A 126 23.26 -18.65 5.64
C GLY A 126 23.69 -18.54 7.11
N GLN A 127 22.73 -18.51 8.04
CA GLN A 127 22.94 -18.97 9.43
C GLN A 127 21.65 -19.59 10.02
N PRO A 128 21.73 -20.71 10.77
CA PRO A 128 20.57 -21.36 11.36
C PRO A 128 20.01 -20.54 12.53
N ARG A 129 18.67 -20.40 12.55
CA ARG A 129 17.92 -19.62 13.55
C ARG A 129 18.06 -20.27 14.95
N PRO A 130 18.47 -19.53 16.00
CA PRO A 130 18.43 -20.03 17.36
C PRO A 130 16.98 -20.10 17.87
N THR A 131 16.56 -21.28 18.30
CA THR A 131 15.26 -21.54 18.94
C THR A 131 15.22 -20.91 20.33
N GLN A 132 14.31 -19.96 20.56
CA GLN A 132 13.99 -19.45 21.90
C GLN A 132 13.09 -20.45 22.63
N PRO A 133 13.33 -20.79 23.91
CA PRO A 133 12.44 -21.65 24.69
C PRO A 133 11.22 -20.89 25.21
N VAL A 134 10.04 -21.50 25.07
CA VAL A 134 8.76 -21.05 25.64
C VAL A 134 8.71 -21.36 27.15
N PRO A 135 8.34 -20.42 28.04
CA PRO A 135 8.16 -20.72 29.45
C PRO A 135 6.84 -21.48 29.70
N ILE A 136 6.94 -22.65 30.32
CA ILE A 136 5.81 -23.43 30.85
C ILE A 136 5.48 -22.87 32.23
N ALA A 137 4.23 -22.45 32.41
CA ALA A 137 3.68 -22.07 33.70
C ALA A 137 3.43 -23.31 34.58
N ALA A 138 3.85 -23.25 35.83
CA ALA A 138 3.31 -23.98 36.98
C ALA A 138 3.64 -23.20 38.25
#